data_AF-A0A6V8P4Z3-F1
#
_entry.id   AF-A0A6V8P4Z3-F1
#
_cell.length_a   1.000
_cell.length_b   1.000
_cell.length_c   1.000
_cell.angle_alpha   90.00
_cell.angle_beta   90.00
_cell.angle_gamma   90.00
#
_symmetry.space_group_name_H-M   'P 1'
#
loop_
_entity.id
_entity.type
_entity.pdbx_description
1 polymer ?
#
loop_
_entity_poly.entity_id
_entity_poly.type
_entity_poly.pdbx_seq_one_letter_code
_entity_poly.pdbx_strand_id
1 'polypeptide(L)' 'MECLSPKFKNRIKAILNSEKLVLATIALKGSGLIEEIKRRQDIKLFEMTQDNRYSLLLEILKETKTILSEMASLCRSTI' A
#
# COMPACT_ATOMS: atom_id res chain seq x y z
N MET A 1 16.89 -5.40 -13.27
CA MET A 1 15.90 -4.96 -12.25
C MET A 1 14.53 -5.48 -12.63
N GLU A 2 13.87 -6.21 -11.73
CA GLU A 2 12.55 -6.84 -11.97
C GLU A 2 11.45 -5.83 -12.35
N CYS A 3 11.56 -4.58 -11.88
CA CYS A 3 10.68 -3.47 -12.22
C CYS A 3 10.78 -3.00 -13.68
N LEU A 4 11.67 -3.56 -14.51
CA LEU A 4 11.72 -3.32 -15.96
C LEU A 4 10.91 -4.35 -16.75
N SER A 5 10.55 -5.49 -16.14
CA SER A 5 9.75 -6.53 -16.77
C SER A 5 8.29 -6.08 -16.91
N PRO A 6 7.73 -6.07 -18.13
CA PRO A 6 6.31 -5.75 -18.33
C PRO A 6 5.38 -6.71 -17.57
N LYS A 7 5.72 -8.00 -17.50
CA LYS A 7 4.95 -9.00 -16.76
C LYS A 7 4.89 -8.67 -15.26
N PHE A 8 6.02 -8.27 -14.68
CA PHE A 8 6.08 -7.85 -13.28
C PHE A 8 5.23 -6.60 -13.03
N LYS A 9 5.41 -5.56 -13.85
CA LYS A 9 4.63 -4.31 -13.74
C LYS A 9 3.12 -4.58 -13.80
N ASN A 10 2.68 -5.39 -14.76
CA ASN A 10 1.26 -5.72 -14.93
C ASN A 10 0.70 -6.47 -13.73
N ARG A 11 1.47 -7.40 -13.15
CA ARG A 11 1.04 -8.14 -11.96
C ARG A 11 0.92 -7.26 -10.72
N ILE A 12 1.89 -6.34 -10.50
CA ILE A 12 1.81 -5.36 -9.41
C ILE A 12 0.59 -4.46 -9.59
N LYS A 13 0.35 -3.95 -10.81
CA LYS A 13 -0.85 -3.14 -11.11
C LYS A 13 -2.14 -3.90 -10.82
N ALA A 14 -2.23 -5.18 -11.20
CA ALA A 14 -3.40 -6.01 -10.91
C ALA A 14 -3.63 -6.21 -9.41
N ILE A 15 -2.57 -6.40 -8.62
CA ILE A 15 -2.66 -6.53 -7.15
C ILE A 15 -3.15 -5.21 -6.53
N LEU A 16 -2.57 -4.08 -6.93
CA LEU A 16 -2.92 -2.76 -6.42
C LEU A 16 -4.32 -2.31 -6.84
N ASN A 17 -4.86 -2.83 -7.95
CA ASN A 17 -6.22 -2.53 -8.41
C ASN A 17 -7.25 -3.58 -7.92
N SER A 18 -6.84 -4.52 -7.07
CA SER A 18 -7.77 -5.47 -6.46
C SER A 18 -8.45 -4.87 -5.24
N GLU A 19 -9.57 -5.47 -4.82
CA GLU A 19 -10.30 -5.07 -3.59
C GLU A 19 -9.56 -5.46 -2.29
N LYS A 20 -8.33 -5.95 -2.40
CA LYS A 20 -7.54 -6.38 -1.24
C LYS A 20 -6.75 -5.21 -0.68
N LEU A 21 -6.74 -5.10 0.65
CA LEU A 21 -5.79 -4.23 1.34
C LEU A 21 -4.36 -4.76 1.11
N VAL A 22 -3.48 -3.89 0.60
CA VAL A 22 -2.08 -4.21 0.33
C VAL A 22 -1.18 -3.42 1.28
N LEU A 23 -0.37 -4.14 2.06
CA LEU A 23 0.72 -3.58 2.84
C LEU A 23 2.04 -4.02 2.19
N ALA A 24 2.88 -3.08 1.80
CA ALA A 24 4.14 -3.35 1.12
C ALA A 24 5.20 -2.30 1.44
N THR A 25 6.47 -2.67 1.26
CA THR A 25 7.59 -1.73 1.29
C THR A 25 7.99 -1.38 -0.13
N ILE A 26 8.45 -0.14 -0.31
CA ILE A 26 8.93 0.36 -1.60
C ILE A 26 10.17 1.20 -1.39
N ALA A 27 11.05 1.23 -2.40
CA ALA A 27 12.28 2.01 -2.32
C ALA A 27 12.00 3.51 -2.14
N LEU A 28 12.78 4.16 -1.28
CA LEU A 28 12.69 5.59 -1.02
C LEU A 28 12.93 6.43 -2.28
N LYS A 29 13.88 6.01 -3.13
CA LYS A 29 14.15 6.61 -4.44
C LYS A 29 13.99 5.56 -5.52
N GLY A 30 13.47 5.98 -6.67
CA GLY A 30 13.27 5.13 -7.83
C GLY A 30 12.61 5.90 -8.96
N SER A 31 12.49 5.28 -10.14
CA SER A 31 11.76 5.83 -11.27
C SER A 31 10.80 4.79 -11.86
N GLY A 32 9.96 5.20 -12.81
CA GLY A 32 8.97 4.31 -13.43
C GLY A 32 7.95 3.80 -12.41
N LEU A 33 7.87 2.47 -12.22
CA LEU A 33 6.87 1.81 -11.39
C LEU A 33 6.82 2.37 -9.96
N ILE A 34 7.99 2.68 -9.35
CA ILE A 34 8.06 3.18 -7.98
C ILE A 34 7.37 4.54 -7.84
N GLU A 35 7.65 5.42 -8.80
CA GLU A 35 7.08 6.77 -8.86
C GLU A 35 5.60 6.75 -9.26
N GLU A 36 5.20 5.83 -10.14
CA GLU A 36 3.79 5.60 -10.47
C GLU A 36 2.99 5.16 -9.23
N ILE A 37 3.52 4.25 -8.42
CA ILE A 37 2.86 3.77 -7.21
C ILE A 37 2.72 4.90 -6.19
N LYS A 38 3.78 5.68 -5.95
CA LYS A 38 3.76 6.80 -4.97
C LYS A 38 2.78 7.92 -5.31
N ARG A 39 2.42 8.08 -6.59
CA ARG A 39 1.46 9.11 -7.06
C ARG A 39 0.00 8.69 -6.99
N ARG A 40 -0.28 7.43 -6.63
CA ARG A 40 -1.64 6.94 -6.48
C ARG A 40 -2.36 7.72 -5.37
N GLN A 41 -3.65 7.99 -5.56
CA GLN A 41 -4.46 8.71 -4.56
C GLN A 41 -5.07 7.77 -3.51
N ASP A 42 -5.09 6.47 -3.78
CA ASP A 42 -5.67 5.43 -2.94
C ASP A 42 -4.63 4.74 -2.04
N ILE A 43 -3.47 5.36 -1.82
CA ILE A 43 -2.43 4.81 -0.96
C ILE A 43 -2.14 5.74 0.22
N LYS A 44 -1.65 5.15 1.31
CA LYS A 44 -1.02 5.88 2.41
C LYS A 44 0.47 5.53 2.43
N LEU A 45 1.31 6.55 2.25
CA LEU A 45 2.76 6.39 2.22
C LEU A 45 3.36 6.73 3.58
N PHE A 46 4.14 5.80 4.11
CA PHE A 46 4.88 5.96 5.36
C PHE A 46 6.38 5.97 5.04
N GLU A 47 7.06 7.06 5.40
CA GLU A 47 8.52 7.10 5.30
C GLU A 47 9.13 6.53 6.58
N MET A 48 9.88 5.45 6.45
CA MET A 48 10.56 4.81 7.58
C MET A 48 11.98 5.36 7.74
N THR A 49 12.26 5.90 8.92
CA THR A 49 13.59 6.32 9.36
C THR A 49 14.04 5.44 10.53
N GLN A 50 15.31 5.58 10.93
CA GLN A 50 15.82 4.86 12.09
C GLN A 50 15.08 5.25 13.39
N ASP A 51 14.72 6.53 13.52
CA ASP A 51 14.13 7.10 14.72
C ASP A 51 12.65 6.74 14.86
N ASN A 52 11.91 6.66 13.74
CA ASN A 52 10.46 6.45 13.77
C ASN A 52 10.03 4.98 13.66
N ARG A 53 10.94 4.02 13.48
CA ARG A 53 10.61 2.61 13.19
C ARG A 53 9.63 1.96 14.19
N TYR A 54 9.69 2.34 15.46
CA TYR A 54 8.79 1.82 16.50
C TYR A 54 7.42 2.52 16.49
N SER A 55 7.41 3.85 16.38
CA SER A 55 6.16 4.62 16.33
C SER A 55 5.39 4.36 15.03
N LEU A 56 6.11 4.17 13.92
CA LEU A 56 5.54 3.91 12.60
C LEU A 56 4.79 2.57 12.58
N LEU A 57 5.29 1.56 13.30
CA LEU A 57 4.58 0.29 13.45
C LEU A 57 3.21 0.50 14.10
N LEU A 58 3.15 1.29 15.18
CA LEU A 58 1.89 1.58 15.86
C LEU A 58 0.92 2.35 14.96
N GLU A 59 1.44 3.30 14.17
CA GLU A 59 0.66 4.06 13.20
C GLU A 59 0.08 3.15 12.11
N ILE A 60 0.90 2.30 11.48
CA ILE A 60 0.45 1.33 10.47
C ILE A 60 -0.62 0.40 11.06
N LEU A 61 -0.43 -0.10 12.29
CA LEU A 61 -1.40 -0.98 12.94
C LEU A 61 -2.74 -0.27 13.23
N LYS A 62 -2.70 1.00 13.61
CA LYS A 62 -3.91 1.81 13.80
C LYS A 62 -4.66 1.99 12.49
N GLU A 63 -3.96 2.39 11.44
CA GLU A 63 -4.55 2.68 10.12
C GLU A 63 -5.12 1.43 9.46
N THR A 64 -4.40 0.31 9.51
CA THR A 64 -4.89 -0.97 8.99
C THR A 64 -6.14 -1.45 9.72
N LYS A 65 -6.23 -1.28 11.05
CA LYS A 65 -7.43 -1.59 11.81
C LYS A 65 -8.63 -0.72 11.41
N THR A 66 -8.42 0.59 11.23
CA THR A 66 -9.46 1.51 10.78
C THR A 66 -10.03 1.06 9.42
N ILE A 67 -9.16 0.84 8.43
CA ILE A 67 -9.58 0.42 7.08
C ILE A 67 -10.32 -0.92 7.12
N LEU A 68 -9.81 -1.91 7.86
CA LEU A 68 -10.47 -3.21 7.98
C LEU A 68 -11.85 -3.10 8.66
N SER A 69 -12.00 -2.20 9.63
CA SER A 69 -13.28 -1.97 10.29
C SER A 69 -14.31 -1.32 9.35
N GLU A 70 -13.88 -0.38 8.51
CA GLU A 70 -14.70 0.27 7.49
C GLU A 70 -15.15 -0.75 6.43
N MET A 71 -14.22 -1.56 5.91
CA MET A 71 -14.54 -2.64 4.96
C MET A 71 -15.56 -3.63 5.55
N ALA A 72 -15.38 -4.03 6.82
CA ALA A 72 -16.32 -4.92 7.50
C ALA A 72 -17.70 -4.30 7.71
N SER A 73 -17.79 -2.98 7.87
CA SER A 73 -19.08 -2.27 7.97
C SER A 73 -19.81 -2.20 6.64
N LEU A 74 -19.08 -1.99 5.54
CA LEU A 74 -19.62 -1.94 4.17
C LEU A 74 -20.18 -3.30 3.72
N CYS A 75 -19.55 -4.40 4.13
CA CYS A 75 -20.08 -5.74 3.87
C CYS A 75 -21.35 -6.06 4.67
N ARG A 76 -21.58 -5.43 5.82
CA ARG A 76 -22.77 -5.65 6.66
C ARG A 76 -24.01 -4.88 6.19
N SER A 77 -23.85 -3.82 5.40
CA SER A 77 -24.96 -3.03 4.84
C SER A 77 -25.53 -3.57 3.51
N THR A 78 -24.96 -4.66 2.98
CA THR A 78 -25.34 -5.25 1.68
C THR A 78 -26.06 -6.60 1.85
N ILE A 79 -26.46 -6.96 3.07
CA ILE A 79 -27.31 -8.11 3.41
C ILE A 79 -28.56 -7.58 4.08
#